data_AF-A0A7S0E9R6-F1
#
_entry.id   AF-A0A7S0E9R6-F1
#
_cell.length_a   1.000
_cell.length_b   1.000
_cell.length_c   1.000
_cell.angle_alpha   90.00
_cell.angle_beta   90.00
_cell.angle_gamma   90.00
#
_symmetry.space_group_name_H-M   'P 1'
#
loop_
_entity.id
_entity.type
_entity.pdbx_description
1 polymer ?
#
loop_
_entity_poly.entity_id
_entity_poly.type
_entity_poly.pdbx_seq_one_letter_code
_entity_poly.pdbx_strand_id
1 'polypeptide(L)'
;WLFAMAAVRTTALALLALMSASVSEARVRPPVVSLSIYPRSESVGNILVGEELAGANTTSTSTQSGQFNVRKAVGNLASYQKEHPDFAEGVAIWMLVGNSLFIIGVIMAIFSEVKAVLICRDQDFRKSLWDNGFMKPSSAGIAELEERESMQMRPRAYLTFLSLLFMYVGVGCILYPLCDVLDIIGLPTGPCFVLVVFGSFFAAFCMLTFILFLAWSCTRFYAAMAFLIMSVSGMLLLPSGNVILMVIWMIVTFGGGYWYFKYLPEFYSASGD
;
A
#
# COMPACT_ATOMS: atom_id res chain seq x y z
N TRP A 1 -4.54 25.18 -2.00
CA TRP A 1 -3.10 25.52 -1.89
C TRP A 1 -2.59 25.47 -0.44
N LEU A 2 -3.20 26.19 0.52
CA LEU A 2 -2.82 26.12 1.94
C LEU A 2 -3.00 24.73 2.59
N PHE A 3 -4.04 23.97 2.22
CA PHE A 3 -4.24 22.59 2.69
C PHE A 3 -3.26 21.56 2.09
N ALA A 4 -2.81 21.78 0.84
CA ALA A 4 -1.82 20.90 0.20
C ALA A 4 -0.42 21.10 0.82
N MET A 5 -0.06 22.33 1.20
CA MET A 5 1.17 22.57 1.95
C MET A 5 1.12 22.02 3.38
N ALA A 6 -0.04 22.02 4.03
CA ALA A 6 -0.20 21.45 5.37
C ALA A 6 -0.07 19.91 5.37
N ALA A 7 -0.61 19.24 4.35
CA ALA A 7 -0.46 17.80 4.16
C ALA A 7 1.00 17.42 3.87
N VAL A 8 1.68 18.14 2.97
CA VAL A 8 3.10 17.89 2.65
C VAL A 8 4.00 18.14 3.86
N ARG A 9 3.73 19.19 4.65
CA ARG A 9 4.49 19.49 5.89
C ARG A 9 4.28 18.44 6.97
N THR A 10 3.07 17.90 7.13
CA THR A 10 2.78 16.87 8.14
C THR A 10 3.42 15.53 7.75
N THR A 11 3.40 15.15 6.47
CA THR A 11 4.14 13.96 6.00
C THR A 11 5.66 14.13 6.08
N ALA A 12 6.19 15.33 5.79
CA ALA A 12 7.62 15.60 5.91
C ALA A 12 8.10 15.61 7.37
N LEU A 13 7.30 16.15 8.29
CA LEU A 13 7.58 16.12 9.74
C LEU A 13 7.48 14.71 10.31
N ALA A 14 6.53 13.88 9.85
CA ALA A 14 6.44 12.48 10.24
C ALA A 14 7.66 11.67 9.77
N LEU A 15 8.13 11.90 8.53
CA LEU A 15 9.35 11.30 7.98
C LEU A 15 10.62 11.74 8.72
N LEU A 16 10.74 13.04 9.05
CA LEU A 16 11.86 13.56 9.84
C LEU A 16 11.87 13.04 11.28
N ALA A 17 10.69 12.90 11.90
CA ALA A 17 10.56 12.32 13.24
C ALA A 17 10.97 10.83 13.25
N LEU A 18 10.56 10.06 12.23
CA LEU A 18 10.96 8.66 12.04
C LEU A 18 12.47 8.52 11.79
N MET A 19 13.06 9.43 11.00
CA MET A 19 14.51 9.42 10.78
C MET A 19 15.31 9.82 12.02
N SER A 20 14.83 10.78 12.82
CA SER A 20 15.49 11.15 14.08
C SER A 20 15.45 10.04 15.14
N ALA A 21 14.41 9.21 15.15
CA ALA A 21 14.31 8.06 16.06
C ALA A 21 15.27 6.92 15.68
N SER A 22 15.65 6.80 14.40
CA SER A 22 16.56 5.77 13.91
C SER A 22 18.06 6.07 14.09
N VAL A 23 18.43 7.31 14.46
CA VAL A 23 19.84 7.74 14.57
C VAL A 23 20.38 7.62 16.00
N SER A 24 19.52 7.49 17.02
CA SER A 24 19.97 7.46 18.43
C SER A 24 20.47 6.11 18.94
N GLU A 25 20.30 5.01 18.20
CA GLU A 25 20.65 3.65 18.68
C GLU A 25 21.32 2.80 17.59
N ALA A 26 22.53 3.18 17.18
CA ALA A 26 23.37 2.34 16.33
C ALA A 26 24.78 2.17 16.94
N ARG A 27 24.88 1.47 18.08
CA ARG A 27 26.12 0.78 18.45
C ARG A 27 26.12 -0.59 17.78
N VAL A 28 26.67 -0.62 16.58
CA VAL A 28 26.78 -1.78 15.70
C VAL A 28 27.58 -2.90 16.37
N ARG A 29 26.94 -4.03 16.64
CA ARG A 29 27.56 -5.35 16.56
C ARG A 29 26.95 -6.10 15.38
N PRO A 30 27.73 -6.83 14.57
CA PRO A 30 27.18 -7.57 13.45
C PRO A 30 26.35 -8.75 13.97
N PRO A 31 25.09 -8.94 13.52
CA PRO A 31 24.34 -10.14 13.87
C PRO A 31 24.83 -11.33 13.05
N VAL A 32 25.16 -12.41 13.75
CA VAL A 32 25.29 -13.74 13.17
C VAL A 32 23.89 -14.20 12.84
N VAL A 33 23.57 -14.31 11.55
CA VAL A 33 22.26 -14.78 11.06
C VAL A 33 22.16 -16.28 11.28
N SER A 34 21.67 -16.71 12.44
CA SER A 34 21.08 -18.05 12.59
C SER A 34 19.60 -17.96 12.25
N LEU A 35 19.24 -18.49 11.09
CA LEU A 35 17.86 -18.62 10.62
C LEU A 35 17.17 -19.72 11.45
N SER A 36 16.79 -19.44 12.70
CA SER A 36 15.93 -20.34 13.47
C SER A 36 14.49 -20.16 13.01
N ILE A 37 14.06 -21.10 12.17
CA ILE A 37 12.64 -21.34 11.92
C ILE A 37 12.07 -21.79 13.26
N TYR A 38 11.39 -20.90 13.98
CA TYR A 38 10.68 -21.27 15.20
C TYR A 38 9.65 -22.37 14.86
N PRO A 39 9.65 -23.52 15.55
CA PRO A 39 8.58 -24.49 15.38
C PRO A 39 7.29 -23.84 15.87
N ARG A 40 6.31 -23.79 14.98
CA ARG A 40 4.92 -23.43 15.25
C ARG A 40 4.45 -24.23 16.48
N SER A 41 4.28 -23.57 17.62
CA SER A 41 3.62 -24.15 18.78
C SER A 41 2.19 -24.49 18.38
N GLU A 42 1.93 -25.77 18.11
CA GLU A 42 0.59 -26.31 18.09
C GLU A 42 0.02 -26.17 19.51
N SER A 43 -0.63 -25.04 19.78
CA SER A 43 -1.59 -24.98 20.88
C SER A 43 -2.81 -25.80 20.47
N VAL A 44 -2.66 -27.12 20.59
CA VAL A 44 -3.77 -28.06 20.66
C VAL A 44 -4.56 -27.69 21.91
N GLY A 45 -5.54 -26.81 21.73
CA GLY A 45 -6.64 -26.67 22.66
C GLY A 45 -7.38 -28.00 22.68
N ASN A 46 -7.00 -28.86 23.63
CA ASN A 46 -7.72 -30.07 24.01
C ASN A 46 -9.18 -29.69 24.34
N ILE A 47 -10.06 -29.79 23.36
CA ILE A 47 -11.49 -29.96 23.59
C ILE A 47 -11.62 -31.43 24.01
N LEU A 48 -11.56 -31.67 25.31
CA LEU A 48 -11.94 -32.93 25.93
C LEU A 48 -13.43 -33.17 25.62
N VAL A 49 -13.69 -33.99 24.62
CA VAL A 49 -14.95 -34.70 24.43
C VAL A 49 -15.00 -35.77 25.52
N GLY A 50 -15.55 -35.38 26.68
CA GLY A 50 -16.00 -36.29 27.73
C GLY A 50 -17.49 -36.53 27.54
N GLU A 51 -17.83 -37.59 26.82
CA GLU A 51 -19.19 -38.11 26.72
C GLU A 51 -19.38 -39.14 27.84
N GLU A 52 -20.09 -38.77 28.92
CA GLU A 52 -21.11 -39.61 29.60
C GLU A 52 -21.75 -38.90 30.82
N LEU A 53 -23.09 -38.88 30.79
CA LEU A 53 -24.08 -38.82 31.89
C LEU A 53 -23.91 -37.80 33.05
N ALA A 54 -24.78 -36.77 33.07
CA ALA A 54 -25.91 -36.66 34.02
C ALA A 54 -26.41 -35.20 34.18
N GLY A 55 -27.73 -35.03 34.11
CA GLY A 55 -28.48 -34.09 34.96
C GLY A 55 -28.34 -32.59 34.70
N ALA A 56 -29.38 -32.03 34.07
CA ALA A 56 -29.99 -30.73 34.38
C ALA A 56 -29.10 -29.64 35.02
N ASN A 57 -28.66 -28.68 34.21
CA ASN A 57 -28.87 -27.28 34.56
C ASN A 57 -28.77 -26.41 33.32
N THR A 58 -29.85 -25.70 33.01
CA THR A 58 -29.86 -24.55 32.11
C THR A 58 -28.97 -23.46 32.72
N THR A 59 -27.68 -23.53 32.46
CA THR A 59 -26.77 -22.40 32.63
C THR A 59 -26.46 -21.89 31.24
N SER A 60 -27.18 -20.83 30.86
CA SER A 60 -26.80 -19.93 29.78
C SER A 60 -25.29 -19.71 29.84
N THR A 61 -24.56 -20.27 28.87
CA THR A 61 -23.17 -19.89 28.59
C THR A 61 -23.25 -18.47 28.06
N SER A 62 -23.34 -17.51 28.98
CA SER A 62 -22.99 -16.13 28.71
C SER A 62 -21.58 -16.18 28.19
N THR A 63 -21.42 -16.04 26.88
CA THR A 63 -20.15 -15.70 26.25
C THR A 63 -19.74 -14.39 26.92
N GLN A 64 -18.94 -14.49 27.98
CA GLN A 64 -18.36 -13.33 28.61
C GLN A 64 -17.55 -12.65 27.51
N SER A 65 -18.08 -11.57 26.96
CA SER A 65 -17.30 -10.57 26.26
C SER A 65 -16.34 -10.00 27.30
N GLY A 66 -15.25 -10.73 27.57
CA GLY A 66 -14.18 -10.25 28.41
C GLY A 66 -13.72 -8.94 27.81
N GLN A 67 -14.01 -7.82 28.47
CA GLN A 67 -13.52 -6.52 28.03
C GLN A 67 -12.01 -6.64 27.85
N PHE A 68 -11.53 -6.30 26.66
CA PHE A 68 -10.11 -6.30 26.34
C PHE A 68 -9.39 -5.39 27.34
N ASN A 69 -8.60 -5.99 28.22
CA ASN A 69 -7.88 -5.26 29.25
C ASN A 69 -6.51 -4.88 28.70
N VAL A 70 -6.40 -3.66 28.16
CA VAL A 70 -5.17 -3.08 27.60
C VAL A 70 -3.98 -3.24 28.55
N ARG A 71 -4.20 -3.14 29.87
CA ARG A 71 -3.13 -3.25 30.87
C ARG A 71 -2.56 -4.67 30.95
N LYS A 72 -3.41 -5.69 30.78
CA LYS A 72 -2.97 -7.09 30.70
C LYS A 72 -2.25 -7.37 29.38
N ALA A 73 -2.74 -6.84 28.27
CA ALA A 73 -2.11 -6.96 26.95
C ALA A 73 -0.68 -6.41 26.94
N VAL A 74 -0.49 -5.18 27.46
CA VAL A 74 0.84 -4.57 27.57
C VAL A 74 1.73 -5.35 28.54
N GLY A 75 1.17 -5.87 29.64
CA GLY A 75 1.90 -6.72 30.59
C GLY A 75 2.42 -8.00 29.95
N ASN A 76 1.58 -8.70 29.19
CA ASN A 76 1.93 -9.93 28.48
C ASN A 76 3.01 -9.68 27.41
N LEU A 77 2.88 -8.58 26.66
CA LEU A 77 3.88 -8.21 25.65
C LEU A 77 5.22 -7.87 26.30
N ALA A 78 5.21 -7.13 27.41
CA ALA A 78 6.43 -6.76 28.14
C ALA A 78 7.12 -7.96 28.79
N SER A 79 6.36 -8.94 29.30
CA SER A 79 6.94 -10.21 29.78
C SER A 79 7.52 -11.03 28.63
N TYR A 80 6.79 -11.14 27.52
CA TYR A 80 7.24 -11.89 26.35
C TYR A 80 8.52 -11.30 25.74
N GLN A 81 8.61 -9.96 25.64
CA GLN A 81 9.82 -9.28 25.16
C GLN A 81 11.03 -9.50 26.07
N LYS A 82 10.83 -9.62 27.39
CA LYS A 82 11.92 -9.94 28.32
C LYS A 82 12.40 -11.38 28.19
N GLU A 83 11.49 -12.30 27.88
CA GLU A 83 11.78 -13.72 27.69
C GLU A 83 12.42 -13.99 26.32
N HIS A 84 12.05 -13.21 25.30
CA HIS A 84 12.54 -13.34 23.92
C HIS A 84 13.09 -11.99 23.39
N PRO A 85 14.32 -11.59 23.76
CA PRO A 85 14.92 -10.33 23.28
C PRO A 85 15.09 -10.31 21.75
N ASP A 86 15.34 -11.47 21.13
CA ASP A 86 15.50 -11.63 19.68
C ASP A 86 14.22 -11.29 18.89
N PHE A 87 13.05 -11.35 19.55
CA PHE A 87 11.78 -10.98 18.94
C PHE A 87 11.73 -9.50 18.55
N ALA A 88 12.19 -8.62 19.45
CA ALA A 88 12.19 -7.18 19.20
C ALA A 88 13.13 -6.80 18.04
N GLU A 89 14.30 -7.45 17.97
CA GLU A 89 15.24 -7.27 16.87
C GLU A 89 14.63 -7.75 15.53
N GLY A 90 13.98 -8.92 15.53
CA GLY A 90 13.29 -9.44 14.36
C GLY A 90 12.21 -8.49 13.83
N VAL A 91 11.33 -7.99 14.71
CA VAL A 91 10.27 -7.02 14.33
C VAL A 91 10.88 -5.75 13.74
N ALA A 92 11.94 -5.22 14.35
CA ALA A 92 12.62 -4.01 13.86
C ALA A 92 13.22 -4.21 12.47
N ILE A 93 13.83 -5.37 12.20
CA ILE A 93 14.39 -5.71 10.88
C ILE A 93 13.29 -5.77 9.82
N TRP A 94 12.17 -6.45 10.10
CA TRP A 94 11.03 -6.53 9.18
C TRP A 94 10.43 -5.15 8.86
N MET A 95 10.29 -4.29 9.88
CA MET A 95 9.85 -2.91 9.69
C MET A 95 10.83 -2.08 8.85
N LEU A 96 12.13 -2.23 9.06
CA LEU A 96 13.16 -1.50 8.32
C LEU A 96 13.20 -1.95 6.85
N VAL A 97 13.18 -3.25 6.59
CA VAL A 97 13.13 -3.82 5.24
C VAL A 97 11.84 -3.37 4.54
N GLY A 98 10.70 -3.50 5.22
CA GLY A 98 9.40 -3.11 4.69
C GLY A 98 9.32 -1.63 4.32
N ASN A 99 9.79 -0.74 5.21
CA ASN A 99 9.87 0.70 4.94
C ASN A 99 10.79 1.00 3.75
N SER A 100 11.95 0.34 3.67
CA SER A 100 12.90 0.55 2.58
C SER A 100 12.29 0.18 1.22
N LEU A 101 11.63 -0.99 1.14
CA LEU A 101 10.93 -1.43 -0.08
C LEU A 101 9.76 -0.49 -0.43
N PHE A 102 9.00 -0.05 0.56
CA PHE A 102 7.91 0.89 0.35
C PHE A 102 8.41 2.22 -0.23
N ILE A 103 9.48 2.80 0.34
CA ILE A 103 10.08 4.04 -0.15
C ILE A 103 10.61 3.88 -1.59
N ILE A 104 11.29 2.77 -1.89
CA ILE A 104 11.74 2.47 -3.26
C ILE A 104 10.54 2.44 -4.22
N GLY A 105 9.47 1.76 -3.85
CA GLY A 105 8.22 1.74 -4.61
C GLY A 105 7.66 3.14 -4.87
N VAL A 106 7.59 3.99 -3.83
CA VAL A 106 7.13 5.38 -3.95
C VAL A 106 7.99 6.18 -4.91
N ILE A 107 9.32 6.10 -4.79
CA ILE A 107 10.25 6.82 -5.67
C ILE A 107 10.07 6.36 -7.12
N MET A 108 9.97 5.05 -7.36
CA MET A 108 9.75 4.50 -8.69
C MET A 108 8.42 4.96 -9.29
N ALA A 109 7.34 4.95 -8.51
CA ALA A 109 6.04 5.47 -8.95
C ALA A 109 6.13 6.94 -9.35
N ILE A 110 6.67 7.80 -8.48
CA ILE A 110 6.81 9.24 -8.75
C ILE A 110 7.66 9.47 -10.01
N PHE A 111 8.82 8.81 -10.12
CA PHE A 111 9.72 9.01 -11.24
C PHE A 111 9.10 8.58 -12.59
N SER A 112 8.43 7.43 -12.61
CA SER A 112 7.76 6.93 -13.81
C SER A 112 6.64 7.86 -14.28
N GLU A 113 5.87 8.42 -13.34
CA GLU A 113 4.69 9.24 -13.64
C GLU A 113 5.07 10.70 -13.94
N VAL A 114 6.07 11.28 -13.26
CA VAL A 114 6.55 12.63 -13.57
C VAL A 114 7.09 12.72 -15.00
N LYS A 115 7.84 11.71 -15.45
CA LYS A 115 8.30 11.64 -16.84
C LYS A 115 7.13 11.59 -17.83
N ALA A 116 6.13 10.76 -17.54
CA ALA A 116 4.95 10.65 -18.38
C ALA A 116 4.18 11.98 -18.46
N VAL A 117 4.02 12.64 -17.32
CA VAL A 117 3.35 13.95 -17.23
C VAL A 117 4.09 15.02 -18.04
N LEU A 118 5.43 15.05 -18.00
CA LEU A 118 6.22 15.99 -18.79
C LEU A 118 6.04 15.76 -20.30
N ILE A 119 6.11 14.50 -20.77
CA ILE A 119 5.92 14.17 -22.17
C ILE A 119 4.50 14.50 -22.63
N CYS A 120 3.47 14.14 -21.85
CA CYS A 120 2.08 14.47 -22.19
C CYS A 120 1.83 15.98 -22.23
N ARG A 121 2.45 16.75 -21.32
CA ARG A 121 2.36 18.20 -21.33
C ARG A 121 2.98 18.79 -22.60
N ASP A 122 4.13 18.28 -23.03
CA ASP A 122 4.82 18.76 -24.24
C ASP A 122 4.06 18.34 -25.51
N GLN A 123 3.35 17.19 -25.50
CA GLN A 123 2.38 16.81 -26.54
C GLN A 123 1.19 17.77 -26.61
N ASP A 124 0.58 18.10 -25.47
CA ASP A 124 -0.53 19.04 -25.41
C ASP A 124 -0.13 20.46 -25.86
N PHE A 125 1.09 20.91 -25.53
CA PHE A 125 1.63 22.17 -26.05
C PHE A 125 1.80 22.16 -27.57
N ARG A 126 2.34 21.08 -28.15
CA ARG A 126 2.48 20.95 -29.61
C ARG A 126 1.13 20.95 -30.31
N LYS A 127 0.14 20.25 -29.76
CA LYS A 127 -1.22 20.27 -30.29
C LYS A 127 -1.81 21.67 -30.27
N SER A 128 -1.66 22.40 -29.17
CA SER A 128 -2.10 23.80 -29.08
C SER A 128 -1.44 24.69 -30.14
N LEU A 129 -0.13 24.51 -30.41
CA LEU A 129 0.56 25.26 -31.46
C LEU A 129 0.07 24.89 -32.88
N TRP A 130 -0.26 23.63 -33.11
CA TRP A 130 -0.86 23.18 -34.36
C TRP A 130 -2.26 23.78 -34.54
N ASP A 131 -3.13 23.64 -33.55
CA ASP A 131 -4.53 24.10 -33.61
C ASP A 131 -4.62 25.62 -33.83
N ASN A 132 -3.65 26.38 -33.30
CA ASN A 132 -3.54 27.82 -33.51
C ASN A 132 -2.78 28.21 -34.81
N GLY A 133 -2.35 27.25 -35.62
CA GLY A 133 -1.70 27.48 -36.90
C GLY A 133 -0.24 27.97 -36.83
N PHE A 134 0.38 27.92 -35.64
CA PHE A 134 1.79 28.32 -35.44
C PHE A 134 2.78 27.24 -35.89
N MET A 135 2.35 25.98 -36.04
CA MET A 135 3.19 24.86 -36.42
C MET A 135 2.52 24.00 -37.51
N LYS A 136 3.29 23.54 -38.50
CA LYS A 136 2.79 22.65 -39.56
C LYS A 136 2.91 21.17 -39.16
N PRO A 137 1.94 20.32 -39.53
CA PRO A 137 1.92 18.88 -39.29
C PRO A 137 3.21 18.12 -39.63
N SER A 138 3.83 18.53 -40.73
CA SER A 138 4.88 17.78 -41.40
C SER A 138 6.26 18.43 -41.23
N SER A 139 6.47 19.25 -40.20
CA SER A 139 7.79 19.86 -40.01
C SER A 139 8.82 18.76 -39.70
N ALA A 140 9.93 18.78 -40.46
CA ALA A 140 11.02 17.82 -40.34
C ALA A 140 11.47 17.70 -38.86
N GLY A 141 11.39 16.49 -38.30
CA GLY A 141 11.78 16.19 -36.92
C GLY A 141 10.62 15.84 -35.96
N ILE A 142 9.36 16.18 -36.26
CA ILE A 142 8.23 15.81 -35.37
C ILE A 142 8.05 14.29 -35.30
N ALA A 143 8.14 13.60 -36.44
CA ALA A 143 8.00 12.14 -36.49
C ALA A 143 9.11 11.42 -35.70
N GLU A 144 10.35 11.91 -35.78
CA GLU A 144 11.47 11.37 -34.99
C GLU A 144 11.29 11.66 -33.48
N LEU A 145 10.77 12.83 -33.12
CA LEU A 145 10.43 13.19 -31.73
C LEU A 145 9.33 12.29 -31.18
N GLU A 146 8.26 12.05 -31.93
CA GLU A 146 7.15 11.18 -31.53
C GLU A 146 7.60 9.73 -31.35
N GLU A 147 8.46 9.22 -32.23
CA GLU A 147 9.07 7.90 -32.07
C GLU A 147 9.88 7.81 -30.78
N ARG A 148 10.75 8.80 -30.50
CA ARG A 148 11.54 8.83 -29.26
C ARG A 148 10.69 8.92 -28.00
N GLU A 149 9.63 9.72 -28.01
CA GLU A 149 8.69 9.82 -26.89
C GLU A 149 7.93 8.52 -26.65
N SER A 150 7.47 7.87 -27.73
CA SER A 150 6.77 6.57 -27.63
C SER A 150 7.67 5.49 -27.01
N MET A 151 8.95 5.47 -27.39
CA MET A 151 9.95 4.55 -26.83
C MET A 151 10.21 4.81 -25.35
N GLN A 152 10.17 6.07 -24.91
CA GLN A 152 10.31 6.44 -23.50
C GLN A 152 9.06 6.15 -22.66
N MET A 153 7.88 6.18 -23.26
CA MET A 153 6.60 5.91 -22.58
C MET A 153 6.32 4.41 -22.41
N ARG A 154 6.82 3.56 -23.32
CA ARG A 154 6.59 2.11 -23.31
C ARG A 154 6.93 1.40 -21.97
N PRO A 155 8.05 1.70 -21.27
CA PRO A 155 8.37 1.04 -20.01
C PRO A 155 7.50 1.50 -18.82
N ARG A 156 6.70 2.57 -18.95
CA ARG A 156 5.92 3.16 -17.86
C ARG A 156 5.06 2.13 -17.14
N ALA A 157 4.24 1.38 -17.88
CA ALA A 157 3.31 0.41 -17.28
C ALA A 157 4.04 -0.64 -16.42
N TYR A 158 5.22 -1.07 -16.86
CA TYR A 158 6.05 -2.02 -16.10
C TYR A 158 6.62 -1.39 -14.84
N LEU A 159 7.08 -0.14 -14.90
CA LEU A 159 7.58 0.59 -13.73
C LEU A 159 6.48 0.88 -12.71
N THR A 160 5.27 1.22 -13.17
CA THR A 160 4.09 1.45 -12.30
C THR A 160 3.60 0.14 -11.66
N PHE A 161 3.67 -0.99 -12.38
CA PHE A 161 3.35 -2.29 -11.79
C PHE A 161 4.42 -2.73 -10.77
N LEU A 162 5.69 -2.53 -11.10
CA LEU A 162 6.80 -2.87 -10.23
C LEU A 162 6.81 -2.00 -8.96
N SER A 163 6.44 -0.71 -9.06
CA SER A 163 6.28 0.14 -7.88
C SER A 163 5.15 -0.32 -6.97
N LEU A 164 4.01 -0.75 -7.53
CA LEU A 164 2.92 -1.37 -6.77
C LEU A 164 3.40 -2.63 -6.03
N LEU A 165 4.17 -3.48 -6.71
CA LEU A 165 4.71 -4.70 -6.12
C LEU A 165 5.63 -4.39 -4.94
N PHE A 166 6.55 -3.43 -5.09
CA PHE A 166 7.43 -3.00 -4.01
C PHE A 166 6.67 -2.38 -2.82
N MET A 167 5.65 -1.56 -3.09
CA MET A 167 4.78 -1.04 -2.03
C MET A 167 4.01 -2.15 -1.32
N TYR A 168 3.45 -3.10 -2.07
CA TYR A 168 2.71 -4.25 -1.53
C TYR A 168 3.60 -5.10 -0.61
N VAL A 169 4.77 -5.52 -1.09
CA VAL A 169 5.72 -6.30 -0.29
C VAL A 169 6.21 -5.49 0.91
N GLY A 170 6.48 -4.18 0.73
CA GLY A 170 6.89 -3.29 1.81
C GLY A 170 5.87 -3.20 2.93
N VAL A 171 4.59 -2.95 2.58
CA VAL A 171 3.49 -2.91 3.56
C VAL A 171 3.26 -4.29 4.17
N GLY A 172 3.35 -5.37 3.39
CA GLY A 172 3.27 -6.74 3.89
C GLY A 172 4.32 -7.05 4.96
N CYS A 173 5.59 -6.66 4.73
CA CYS A 173 6.67 -6.80 5.69
C CYS A 173 6.46 -5.99 6.98
N ILE A 174 5.81 -4.82 6.90
CA ILE A 174 5.47 -4.01 8.08
C ILE A 174 4.31 -4.63 8.86
N LEU A 175 3.31 -5.17 8.17
CA LEU A 175 2.10 -5.71 8.79
C LEU A 175 2.26 -7.14 9.31
N TYR A 176 3.14 -7.94 8.71
CA TYR A 176 3.39 -9.32 9.13
C TYR A 176 3.73 -9.47 10.63
N PRO A 177 4.73 -8.76 11.19
CA PRO A 177 5.05 -8.87 12.61
C PRO A 177 3.93 -8.39 13.54
N LEU A 178 3.02 -7.53 13.06
CA LEU A 178 1.85 -7.11 13.85
C LEU A 178 0.89 -8.28 14.09
N CYS A 179 0.83 -9.27 13.19
CA CYS A 179 0.04 -10.49 13.43
C CYS A 179 0.57 -11.28 14.61
N ASP A 180 1.89 -11.45 14.71
CA ASP A 180 2.53 -12.16 15.81
C ASP A 180 2.30 -11.42 17.14
N VAL A 181 2.38 -10.09 17.13
CA VAL A 181 2.07 -9.26 18.31
C VAL A 181 0.61 -9.40 18.74
N LEU A 182 -0.32 -9.46 17.80
CA LEU A 182 -1.75 -9.65 18.10
C LEU A 182 -2.03 -11.02 18.73
N ASP A 183 -1.30 -12.06 18.30
CA ASP A 183 -1.38 -13.41 18.88
C ASP A 183 -0.92 -13.42 20.34
N ILE A 184 0.22 -12.79 20.62
CA ILE A 184 0.79 -12.67 21.99
C ILE A 184 -0.19 -11.93 22.93
N ILE A 185 -0.92 -10.96 22.41
CA ILE A 185 -1.90 -10.17 23.16
C ILE A 185 -3.21 -10.96 23.39
N GLY A 186 -3.39 -12.12 22.74
CA GLY A 186 -4.55 -13.00 22.90
C GLY A 186 -5.78 -12.52 22.13
N LEU A 187 -5.59 -11.71 21.09
CA LEU A 187 -6.66 -11.34 20.16
C LEU A 187 -6.81 -12.45 19.11
N PRO A 188 -8.03 -12.73 18.62
CA PRO A 188 -8.24 -13.78 17.63
C PRO A 188 -7.48 -13.44 16.33
N THR A 189 -6.45 -14.22 16.03
CA THR A 189 -5.56 -14.08 14.86
C THR A 189 -6.09 -14.78 13.60
N GLY A 190 -7.28 -15.36 13.67
CA GLY A 190 -7.87 -16.28 12.67
C GLY A 190 -7.56 -15.96 11.20
N PRO A 191 -7.95 -14.79 10.65
CA PRO A 191 -7.59 -14.44 9.27
C PRO A 191 -6.50 -13.35 9.21
N CYS A 192 -5.56 -13.28 10.16
CA CYS A 192 -4.54 -12.22 10.15
C CYS A 192 -3.69 -12.29 8.88
N PHE A 193 -3.33 -13.49 8.42
CA PHE A 193 -2.63 -13.68 7.15
C PHE A 193 -3.43 -13.14 5.94
N VAL A 194 -4.73 -13.41 5.89
CA VAL A 194 -5.62 -12.93 4.82
C VAL A 194 -5.70 -11.41 4.86
N LEU A 195 -5.85 -10.82 6.05
CA LEU A 195 -5.86 -9.36 6.23
C LEU A 195 -4.52 -8.72 5.86
N VAL A 196 -3.39 -9.36 6.18
CA VAL A 196 -2.07 -8.86 5.76
C VAL A 196 -1.93 -8.91 4.26
N VAL A 197 -2.19 -10.05 3.62
CA VAL A 197 -2.01 -10.23 2.17
C VAL A 197 -2.98 -9.33 1.39
N PHE A 198 -4.28 -9.43 1.64
CA PHE A 198 -5.26 -8.63 0.90
C PHE A 198 -5.24 -7.17 1.30
N GLY A 199 -5.09 -6.87 2.59
CA GLY A 199 -5.06 -5.50 3.11
C GLY A 199 -3.80 -4.74 2.67
N SER A 200 -2.63 -5.38 2.63
CA SER A 200 -1.41 -4.73 2.11
C SER A 200 -1.51 -4.46 0.61
N PHE A 201 -2.05 -5.38 -0.18
CA PHE A 201 -2.25 -5.16 -1.62
C PHE A 201 -3.23 -4.00 -1.85
N PHE A 202 -4.33 -4.00 -1.12
CA PHE A 202 -5.35 -2.96 -1.21
C PHE A 202 -4.82 -1.60 -0.76
N ALA A 203 -4.07 -1.54 0.35
CA ALA A 203 -3.43 -0.33 0.84
C ALA A 203 -2.38 0.19 -0.16
N ALA A 204 -1.53 -0.68 -0.70
CA ALA A 204 -0.56 -0.32 -1.74
C ALA A 204 -1.25 0.25 -2.98
N PHE A 205 -2.37 -0.33 -3.41
CA PHE A 205 -3.16 0.19 -4.53
C PHE A 205 -3.78 1.57 -4.24
N CYS A 206 -4.31 1.78 -3.04
CA CYS A 206 -4.83 3.09 -2.61
C CYS A 206 -3.73 4.15 -2.55
N MET A 207 -2.53 3.78 -2.10
CA MET A 207 -1.38 4.68 -2.08
C MET A 207 -0.87 4.99 -3.48
N LEU A 208 -0.81 4.00 -4.38
CA LEU A 208 -0.42 4.22 -5.76
C LEU A 208 -1.39 5.16 -6.47
N THR A 209 -2.70 4.94 -6.34
CA THR A 209 -3.73 5.82 -6.92
C THR A 209 -3.65 7.23 -6.36
N PHE A 210 -3.31 7.41 -5.08
CA PHE A 210 -3.04 8.74 -4.52
C PHE A 210 -1.82 9.42 -5.18
N ILE A 211 -0.73 8.67 -5.38
CA ILE A 211 0.47 9.19 -6.05
C ILE A 211 0.16 9.56 -7.51
N LEU A 212 -0.64 8.76 -8.21
CA LEU A 212 -1.13 9.06 -9.55
C LEU A 212 -1.97 10.35 -9.55
N PHE A 213 -2.87 10.54 -8.59
CA PHE A 213 -3.59 11.80 -8.43
C PHE A 213 -2.63 12.99 -8.31
N LEU A 214 -1.62 12.90 -7.44
CA LEU A 214 -0.65 13.99 -7.25
C LEU A 214 0.12 14.30 -8.53
N ALA A 215 0.63 13.27 -9.22
CA ALA A 215 1.39 13.43 -10.45
C ALA A 215 0.55 14.02 -11.59
N TRP A 216 -0.68 13.56 -11.77
CA TRP A 216 -1.54 13.93 -12.90
C TRP A 216 -2.42 15.15 -12.63
N SER A 217 -2.43 15.67 -11.40
CA SER A 217 -3.23 16.85 -11.01
C SER A 217 -2.98 18.09 -11.86
N CYS A 218 -1.77 18.22 -12.42
CA CYS A 218 -1.36 19.37 -13.24
C CYS A 218 -1.73 19.29 -14.73
N THR A 219 -1.94 18.10 -15.29
CA THR A 219 -2.16 17.91 -16.74
C THR A 219 -3.57 17.48 -17.09
N ARG A 220 -4.13 16.51 -16.36
CA ARG A 220 -5.46 15.93 -16.62
C ARG A 220 -6.28 15.92 -15.33
N PHE A 221 -6.93 17.05 -15.03
CA PHE A 221 -7.68 17.24 -13.77
C PHE A 221 -8.77 16.19 -13.56
N TYR A 222 -9.52 15.82 -14.61
CA TYR A 222 -10.60 14.82 -14.50
C TYR A 222 -10.09 13.42 -14.18
N ALA A 223 -9.01 12.97 -14.84
CA ALA A 223 -8.38 11.70 -14.53
C ALA A 223 -7.80 11.69 -13.10
N ALA A 224 -7.16 12.80 -12.70
CA ALA A 224 -6.67 12.97 -11.34
C ALA A 224 -7.79 12.88 -10.30
N MET A 225 -8.96 13.47 -10.56
CA MET A 225 -10.12 13.36 -9.67
C MET A 225 -10.64 11.95 -9.53
N ALA A 226 -10.68 11.17 -10.62
CA ALA A 226 -11.03 9.75 -10.54
C ALA A 226 -10.04 9.00 -9.62
N PHE A 227 -8.74 9.23 -9.77
CA PHE A 227 -7.72 8.63 -8.90
C PHE A 227 -7.86 9.02 -7.43
N LEU A 228 -8.21 10.28 -7.15
CA LEU A 228 -8.46 10.72 -5.78
C LEU A 228 -9.68 10.03 -5.17
N ILE A 229 -10.80 9.95 -5.91
CA ILE A 229 -12.02 9.29 -5.44
C ILE A 229 -11.75 7.81 -5.16
N MET A 230 -11.02 7.13 -6.06
CA MET A 230 -10.59 5.75 -5.86
C MET A 230 -9.74 5.65 -4.58
N SER A 231 -8.69 6.45 -4.44
CA SER A 231 -7.84 6.40 -3.25
C SER A 231 -8.61 6.64 -1.94
N VAL A 232 -9.43 7.70 -1.86
CA VAL A 232 -10.17 8.06 -0.64
C VAL A 232 -11.23 7.00 -0.31
N SER A 233 -12.00 6.53 -1.29
CA SER A 233 -13.02 5.50 -1.05
C SER A 233 -12.40 4.18 -0.59
N GLY A 234 -11.24 3.80 -1.15
CA GLY A 234 -10.49 2.66 -0.67
C GLY A 234 -9.98 2.84 0.77
N MET A 235 -9.38 3.98 1.09
CA MET A 235 -8.90 4.26 2.45
C MET A 235 -10.02 4.25 3.50
N LEU A 236 -11.25 4.63 3.13
CA LEU A 236 -12.43 4.52 3.99
C LEU A 236 -12.92 3.07 4.17
N LEU A 237 -12.65 2.18 3.21
CA LEU A 237 -13.02 0.76 3.24
C LEU A 237 -12.04 -0.09 4.05
N LEU A 238 -10.77 0.31 4.17
CA LEU A 238 -9.74 -0.44 4.91
C LEU A 238 -10.14 -0.78 6.36
N PRO A 239 -10.65 0.16 7.19
CA PRO A 239 -11.04 -0.13 8.57
C PRO A 239 -12.20 -1.11 8.71
N SER A 240 -13.01 -1.30 7.66
CA SER A 240 -14.15 -2.22 7.72
C SER A 240 -13.73 -3.69 7.84
N GLY A 241 -12.50 -4.02 7.43
CA GLY A 241 -11.98 -5.40 7.42
C GLY A 241 -12.77 -6.37 6.54
N ASN A 242 -13.78 -5.91 5.80
CA ASN A 242 -14.67 -6.76 5.02
C ASN A 242 -14.06 -7.01 3.64
N VAL A 243 -13.41 -8.16 3.50
CA VAL A 243 -12.73 -8.59 2.26
C VAL A 243 -13.68 -8.60 1.06
N ILE A 244 -14.96 -8.96 1.25
CA ILE A 244 -15.94 -9.00 0.15
C ILE A 244 -16.16 -7.60 -0.41
N LEU A 245 -16.33 -6.59 0.46
CA LEU A 245 -16.48 -5.20 0.02
C LEU A 245 -15.22 -4.69 -0.68
N MET A 246 -14.03 -5.07 -0.21
CA MET A 246 -12.77 -4.72 -0.87
C MET A 246 -12.66 -5.32 -2.27
N VAL A 247 -13.09 -6.57 -2.46
CA VAL A 247 -13.10 -7.25 -3.77
C VAL A 247 -14.10 -6.60 -4.71
N ILE A 248 -15.32 -6.32 -4.24
CA ILE A 248 -16.34 -5.61 -5.03
C ILE A 248 -15.80 -4.23 -5.44
N TRP A 249 -15.21 -3.50 -4.51
CA TRP A 249 -14.60 -2.20 -4.78
C TRP A 249 -13.47 -2.30 -5.82
N MET A 250 -12.60 -3.31 -5.72
CA MET A 250 -11.56 -3.57 -6.73
C MET A 250 -12.17 -3.80 -8.11
N ILE A 251 -13.19 -4.64 -8.23
CA ILE A 251 -13.86 -4.92 -9.50
C ILE A 251 -14.47 -3.65 -10.08
N VAL A 252 -15.16 -2.85 -9.27
CA VAL A 252 -15.78 -1.58 -9.70
C VAL A 252 -14.71 -0.58 -10.13
N THR A 253 -13.60 -0.47 -9.40
CA THR A 253 -12.49 0.43 -9.70
C THR A 253 -11.75 0.02 -10.97
N PHE A 254 -11.42 -1.27 -11.15
CA PHE A 254 -10.78 -1.77 -12.36
C PHE A 254 -11.70 -1.69 -13.57
N GLY A 255 -12.97 -2.09 -13.42
CA GLY A 255 -13.96 -2.01 -14.50
C GLY A 255 -14.27 -0.57 -14.89
N GLY A 256 -14.45 0.30 -13.90
CA GLY A 256 -14.67 1.74 -14.08
C GLY A 256 -13.45 2.43 -14.68
N GLY A 257 -12.24 2.09 -14.25
CA GLY A 257 -10.99 2.58 -14.82
C GLY A 257 -10.80 2.14 -16.26
N TYR A 258 -10.99 0.85 -16.56
CA TYR A 258 -10.93 0.33 -17.93
C TYR A 258 -11.97 1.02 -18.84
N TRP A 259 -13.20 1.19 -18.35
CA TRP A 259 -14.24 1.92 -19.07
C TRP A 259 -13.88 3.38 -19.30
N TYR A 260 -13.42 4.08 -18.26
CA TYR A 260 -12.99 5.48 -18.31
C TYR A 260 -11.91 5.67 -19.37
N PHE A 261 -10.85 4.87 -19.34
CA PHE A 261 -9.78 4.98 -20.33
C PHE A 261 -10.23 4.51 -21.73
N LYS A 262 -11.09 3.49 -21.86
CA LYS A 262 -11.53 3.06 -23.18
C LYS A 262 -12.40 4.10 -23.90
N TYR A 263 -13.25 4.83 -23.19
CA TYR A 263 -14.26 5.70 -23.79
C TYR A 263 -13.97 7.21 -23.68
N LEU A 264 -13.09 7.66 -22.78
CA LEU A 264 -12.65 9.05 -22.84
C LEU A 264 -11.60 9.24 -23.94
N PRO A 265 -11.78 10.25 -24.81
CA PRO A 265 -10.83 10.60 -25.85
C PRO A 265 -9.63 11.34 -25.23
N GLU A 266 -8.80 10.62 -24.49
CA GLU A 266 -7.46 11.10 -24.08
C GLU A 266 -6.34 10.38 -24.85
N PHE A 267 -6.69 9.38 -25.67
CA PHE A 267 -5.74 8.72 -26.54
C PHE A 267 -5.46 9.59 -27.76
N TYR A 268 -4.22 10.08 -27.86
CA TYR A 268 -3.58 10.28 -29.15
C TYR A 268 -3.44 8.90 -29.79
N SER A 269 -4.52 8.37 -30.36
CA SER A 269 -4.37 7.33 -31.34
C SER A 269 -3.63 7.98 -32.50
N ALA A 270 -2.37 7.62 -32.68
CA ALA A 270 -1.61 7.83 -33.92
C ALA A 270 -2.20 7.01 -35.09
N SER A 271 -3.51 6.84 -35.12
CA SER A 271 -4.27 6.46 -36.30
C SER A 271 -4.80 7.76 -36.89
N GLY A 272 -3.92 8.42 -37.64
CA GLY A 272 -4.40 9.21 -38.76
C GLY A 272 -5.07 8.24 -39.73
N ASP A 273 -6.40 8.26 -39.72
CA ASP A 273 -7.15 8.26 -40.97
C ASP A 273 -7.33 9.73 -41.40
#